data_AF-A0A099T466-F1
#
_entry.id   AF-A0A099T466-F1
#
_cell.length_a   1.000
_cell.length_b   1.000
_cell.length_c   1.000
_cell.angle_alpha   90.00
_cell.angle_beta   90.00
_cell.angle_gamma   90.00
#
_symmetry.space_group_name_H-M   'P 1'
#
loop_
_entity.id
_entity.type
_entity.pdbx_description
1 polymer ?
#
loop_
_entity_poly.entity_id
_entity_poly.type
_entity_poly.pdbx_seq_one_letter_code
_entity_poly.pdbx_strand_id
1 'polypeptide(L)'
;MSVAIVEGPAILIGYAYRLDLETEAPLFPQAAELVAQVRLKPSAPDVLATLRTQDGTLMRQSDCLLSLTIPAHDTSRFEPGSVVLDMARIDASPALPLGFLLEIPVMLPVTRGLL
;
A
#
# COMPACT_ATOMS: atom_id res chain seq x y z
N MET A 1 -8.75 -5.14 19.81
CA MET A 1 -8.82 -5.32 18.35
C MET A 1 -7.51 -5.95 17.92
N SER A 2 -7.53 -7.09 17.25
CA SER A 2 -6.34 -7.74 16.69
C SER A 2 -6.02 -7.11 15.34
N VAL A 3 -4.79 -6.63 15.14
CA VAL A 3 -4.30 -6.20 13.83
C VAL A 3 -3.92 -7.46 13.05
N ALA A 4 -4.45 -7.61 11.85
CA ALA A 4 -3.99 -8.66 10.94
C ALA A 4 -2.71 -8.22 10.24
N ILE A 5 -1.66 -9.05 10.30
CA ILE A 5 -0.45 -8.86 9.49
C ILE A 5 -0.53 -9.84 8.32
N VAL A 6 -0.40 -9.32 7.10
CA VAL A 6 -0.46 -10.11 5.87
C VAL A 6 0.80 -9.84 5.06
N GLU A 7 1.42 -10.91 4.55
CA GLU A 7 2.60 -10.82 3.68
C GLU A 7 2.18 -10.57 2.22
N GLY A 8 2.69 -9.50 1.62
CA GLY A 8 2.47 -9.17 0.21
C GLY A 8 3.53 -9.79 -0.73
N PRO A 9 3.27 -9.85 -2.05
CA PRO A 9 4.30 -10.18 -3.03
C PRO A 9 5.42 -9.14 -2.98
N ALA A 10 6.63 -9.55 -3.31
CA ALA A 10 7.79 -8.69 -3.18
C ALA A 10 7.76 -7.47 -4.11
N ILE A 11 8.16 -6.32 -3.57
CA ILE A 11 8.47 -5.11 -4.34
C ILE A 11 9.85 -5.30 -4.98
N LEU A 12 9.89 -5.16 -6.31
CA LEU A 12 11.15 -5.06 -7.04
C LEU A 12 11.53 -3.59 -7.19
N ILE A 13 12.66 -3.21 -6.60
CA ILE A 13 13.16 -1.83 -6.61
C ILE A 13 13.27 -1.32 -8.06
N GLY A 14 12.70 -0.14 -8.31
CA GLY A 14 12.69 0.52 -9.63
C GLY A 14 11.58 0.05 -10.58
N TYR A 15 10.73 -0.90 -10.18
CA TYR A 15 9.54 -1.31 -10.92
C TYR A 15 8.28 -0.83 -10.21
N ALA A 16 7.22 -0.57 -10.98
CA ALA A 16 5.92 -0.27 -10.40
C ALA A 16 5.38 -1.54 -9.70
N TYR A 17 5.03 -1.40 -8.43
CA TYR A 17 4.41 -2.47 -7.67
C TYR A 17 2.90 -2.39 -7.82
N ARG A 18 2.22 -3.53 -7.96
CA ARG A 18 0.77 -3.62 -8.03
C ARG A 18 0.28 -4.77 -7.16
N LEU A 19 -0.78 -4.51 -6.41
CA LEU A 19 -1.42 -5.49 -5.53
C LEU A 19 -2.92 -5.26 -5.52
N ASP A 20 -3.70 -6.31 -5.70
CA ASP A 20 -5.14 -6.27 -5.46
C ASP A 20 -5.42 -6.78 -4.04
N LEU A 21 -6.20 -5.99 -3.29
CA LEU A 21 -6.64 -6.28 -1.93
C LEU A 21 -8.11 -6.65 -1.96
N GLU A 22 -8.40 -7.91 -1.66
CA GLU A 22 -9.76 -8.43 -1.53
C GLU A 22 -10.13 -8.61 -0.04
N THR A 23 -11.32 -8.19 0.33
CA THR A 23 -11.80 -8.19 1.72
C THR A 23 -13.15 -8.90 1.83
N GLU A 24 -13.36 -9.65 2.91
CA GLU A 24 -14.66 -10.31 3.15
C GLU A 24 -15.79 -9.30 3.40
N ALA A 25 -15.46 -8.20 4.08
CA ALA A 25 -16.38 -7.10 4.36
C ALA A 25 -16.27 -6.00 3.29
N PRO A 26 -17.35 -5.22 3.04
CA PRO A 26 -17.34 -4.12 2.08
C PRO A 26 -16.60 -2.89 2.64
N LEU A 27 -15.27 -2.92 2.64
CA LEU A 27 -14.42 -1.87 3.20
C LEU A 27 -14.22 -0.66 2.28
N PHE A 28 -14.58 -0.79 0.99
CA PHE A 28 -14.30 0.20 -0.05
C PHE A 28 -15.57 0.72 -0.72
N PRO A 29 -16.49 1.42 -0.01
CA PRO A 29 -17.69 1.96 -0.64
C PRO A 29 -17.35 2.92 -1.78
N GLN A 30 -18.27 3.12 -2.73
CA GLN A 30 -18.03 3.89 -3.96
C GLN A 30 -17.46 5.31 -3.73
N ALA A 31 -17.83 5.98 -2.64
CA ALA A 31 -17.35 7.32 -2.29
C ALA A 31 -16.18 7.33 -1.29
N ALA A 32 -15.55 6.18 -1.02
CA ALA A 32 -14.45 6.10 -0.07
C ALA A 32 -13.24 6.90 -0.57
N GLU A 33 -12.74 7.79 0.29
CA GLU A 33 -11.45 8.44 0.09
C GLU A 33 -10.42 7.73 0.96
N LEU A 34 -9.53 6.98 0.33
CA LEU A 34 -8.50 6.21 1.02
C LEU A 34 -7.14 6.89 0.93
N VAL A 35 -6.37 6.76 2.01
CA VAL A 35 -4.95 7.07 2.06
C VAL A 35 -4.21 5.88 2.67
N ALA A 36 -3.08 5.52 2.08
CA ALA A 36 -2.14 4.57 2.62
C ALA A 36 -0.73 5.19 2.70
N GLN A 37 0.06 4.75 3.67
CA GLN A 37 1.44 5.19 3.83
C GLN A 37 2.37 3.99 3.84
N VAL A 38 3.45 4.06 3.07
CA VAL A 38 4.52 3.07 3.07
C VAL A 38 5.65 3.57 3.97
N ARG A 39 6.11 2.74 4.89
CA ARG A 39 7.19 3.06 5.84
C ARG A 39 8.14 1.87 6.00
N LEU A 40 9.36 2.11 6.49
CA LEU A 40 10.31 1.02 6.79
C LEU A 40 9.81 0.12 7.93
N LYS A 41 9.13 0.71 8.91
CA LYS A 41 8.51 0.02 10.06
C LYS A 41 7.39 0.90 10.63
N PRO A 42 6.45 0.37 11.43
CA PRO A 42 5.30 1.14 11.90
C PRO A 42 5.69 2.39 12.70
N SER A 43 6.82 2.34 13.41
CA SER A 43 7.34 3.45 14.21
C SER A 43 8.28 4.40 13.46
N ALA A 44 8.54 4.17 12.16
CA ALA A 44 9.43 5.04 11.39
C ALA A 44 8.77 6.42 11.18
N PRO A 45 9.47 7.53 11.44
CA PRO A 45 8.91 8.88 11.25
C PRO A 45 8.75 9.23 9.77
N ASP A 46 9.63 8.71 8.91
CA ASP A 46 9.65 9.01 7.49
C ASP A 46 8.62 8.19 6.72
N VAL A 47 7.89 8.86 5.82
CA VAL A 47 6.99 8.25 4.86
C VAL A 47 7.76 8.04 3.56
N LEU A 48 7.88 6.77 3.12
CA LEU A 48 8.57 6.43 1.87
C LEU A 48 7.68 6.71 0.65
N ALA A 49 6.37 6.45 0.78
CA ALA A 49 5.37 6.75 -0.24
C ALA A 49 4.01 7.03 0.42
N THR A 50 3.23 7.94 -0.17
CA THR A 50 1.82 8.17 0.19
C THR A 50 0.97 7.79 -1.01
N LEU A 51 0.04 6.86 -0.82
CA LEU A 51 -0.89 6.41 -1.84
C LEU A 51 -2.28 6.94 -1.53
N ARG A 52 -3.01 7.39 -2.55
CA ARG A 52 -4.34 7.98 -2.40
C ARG A 52 -5.28 7.51 -3.50
N THR A 53 -6.56 7.63 -3.20
CA THR A 53 -7.61 7.52 -4.24
C THR A 53 -7.54 8.67 -5.25
N GLN A 54 -7.21 9.87 -4.79
CA GLN A 54 -7.17 11.10 -5.61
C GLN A 54 -6.09 11.09 -6.70
N ASP A 55 -4.97 10.40 -6.47
CA ASP A 55 -3.85 10.31 -7.43
C ASP A 55 -3.86 8.98 -8.23
N GLY A 56 -4.90 8.15 -8.05
CA GLY A 56 -5.07 6.88 -8.74
C GLY A 56 -4.10 5.78 -8.32
N THR A 57 -3.30 5.98 -7.27
CA THR A 57 -2.46 4.90 -6.71
C THR A 57 -3.27 3.90 -5.89
N LEU A 58 -4.46 4.31 -5.40
CA LEU A 58 -5.48 3.42 -4.85
C LEU A 58 -6.73 3.49 -5.74
N MET A 59 -7.06 2.41 -6.42
CA MET A 59 -8.21 2.34 -7.33
C MET A 59 -9.22 1.31 -6.84
N ARG A 60 -10.42 1.79 -6.50
CA ARG A 60 -11.54 0.91 -6.16
C ARG A 60 -11.97 0.10 -7.40
N GLN A 61 -12.11 -1.21 -7.23
CA GLN A 61 -12.71 -2.10 -8.23
C GLN A 61 -14.14 -2.48 -7.84
N SER A 62 -14.36 -2.78 -6.56
CA SER A 62 -15.69 -3.07 -5.99
C SER A 62 -15.76 -2.64 -4.53
N ASP A 63 -16.87 -2.91 -3.83
CA ASP A 63 -16.95 -2.64 -2.39
C ASP A 63 -15.98 -3.48 -1.55
N CYS A 64 -15.50 -4.59 -2.12
CA CYS A 64 -14.62 -5.56 -1.46
C CYS A 64 -13.25 -5.71 -2.16
N LEU A 65 -12.99 -4.98 -3.25
CA LEU A 65 -11.76 -5.11 -4.04
C LEU A 65 -11.14 -3.74 -4.33
N LEU A 66 -9.87 -3.59 -3.96
CA LEU A 66 -9.07 -2.38 -4.18
C LEU A 66 -7.75 -2.73 -4.85
N SER A 67 -7.43 -2.07 -5.96
CA SER A 67 -6.12 -2.13 -6.59
C SER A 67 -5.20 -1.06 -6.02
N LEU A 68 -4.05 -1.47 -5.52
CA LEU A 68 -2.97 -0.63 -5.02
C LEU A 68 -1.82 -0.62 -6.02
N THR A 69 -1.27 0.55 -6.30
CA THR A 69 -0.07 0.73 -7.11
C THR A 69 0.94 1.61 -6.39
N ILE A 70 2.18 1.14 -6.23
CA ILE A 70 3.31 2.00 -5.83
C ILE A 70 4.11 2.31 -7.10
N PRO A 71 4.21 3.59 -7.50
CA PRO A 71 4.96 3.97 -8.69
C PRO A 71 6.43 3.57 -8.64
N ALA A 72 7.02 3.29 -9.81
CA ALA A 72 8.44 2.94 -9.94
C ALA A 72 9.38 4.01 -9.35
N HIS A 73 9.01 5.29 -9.46
CA HIS A 73 9.82 6.39 -8.92
C HIS A 73 9.86 6.41 -7.39
N ASP A 74 8.85 5.83 -6.72
CA ASP A 74 8.84 5.66 -5.27
C ASP A 74 9.60 4.39 -4.87
N THR A 75 9.31 3.25 -5.52
CA THR A 75 10.01 1.98 -5.23
C THR A 75 11.50 2.06 -5.52
N SER A 76 11.95 2.91 -6.43
CA SER A 76 13.37 3.16 -6.71
C SER A 76 14.17 3.72 -5.52
N ARG A 77 13.48 4.28 -4.52
CA ARG A 77 14.06 4.85 -3.30
C ARG A 77 14.01 3.88 -2.12
N PHE A 78 13.45 2.68 -2.32
CA PHE A 78 13.36 1.69 -1.26
C PHE A 78 14.66 0.92 -1.16
N GLU A 79 14.95 0.43 0.04
CA GLU A 79 16.12 -0.39 0.32
C GLU A 79 15.71 -1.87 0.46
N PRO A 80 16.59 -2.83 0.15
CA PRO A 80 16.32 -4.24 0.36
C PRO A 80 15.96 -4.55 1.83
N GLY A 81 14.95 -5.39 2.05
CA GLY A 81 14.41 -5.68 3.38
C GLY A 81 12.90 -5.89 3.34
N SER A 82 12.17 -5.18 4.20
CA SER A 82 10.71 -5.09 4.15
C SER A 82 10.25 -3.65 4.37
N VAL A 83 9.07 -3.34 3.84
CA VAL A 83 8.31 -2.14 4.16
C VAL A 83 6.95 -2.54 4.68
N VAL A 84 6.36 -1.65 5.47
CA VAL A 84 5.00 -1.83 5.98
C VAL A 84 4.06 -0.78 5.39
N LEU A 85 2.80 -1.16 5.24
CA LEU A 85 1.73 -0.28 4.81
C LEU A 85 0.45 -0.57 5.58
N ASP A 86 -0.21 0.48 6.04
CA ASP A 86 -1.60 0.45 6.47
C ASP A 86 -2.42 1.44 5.65
N MET A 87 -3.74 1.41 5.86
CA MET A 87 -4.68 2.25 5.13
C MET A 87 -5.78 2.75 6.04
N ALA A 88 -6.21 3.98 5.78
CA ALA A 88 -7.34 4.59 6.45
C ALA A 88 -8.28 5.27 5.44
N ARG A 89 -9.56 5.29 5.80
CA ARG A 89 -10.57 6.15 5.18
C ARG A 89 -10.49 7.54 5.77
N ILE A 90 -10.32 8.53 4.91
CA ILE A 90 -10.27 9.96 5.26
C ILE A 90 -11.58 10.70 4.94
N ASP A 91 -12.53 10.03 4.28
CA ASP A 91 -13.90 10.53 4.11
C ASP A 91 -14.74 10.42 5.40
N ALA A 92 -14.26 9.67 6.40
CA ALA A 92 -14.85 9.58 7.73
C ALA A 92 -14.19 10.55 8.72
N SER A 93 -14.96 11.02 9.71
CA SER A 93 -14.46 11.88 10.80
C SER A 93 -14.80 11.27 12.17
N PRO A 94 -13.80 10.79 12.95
CA PRO A 94 -12.37 10.79 12.65
C PRO A 94 -12.02 9.83 11.51
N ALA A 95 -10.81 9.98 10.95
CA ALA A 95 -10.29 9.03 9.96
C ALA A 95 -10.36 7.60 10.52
N LEU A 96 -10.76 6.65 9.68
CA LEU A 96 -11.06 5.28 10.06
C LEU A 96 -9.98 4.33 9.51
N PRO A 97 -9.09 3.79 10.36
CA PRO A 97 -8.14 2.74 9.95
C PRO A 97 -8.88 1.48 9.51
N LEU A 98 -8.38 0.80 8.49
CA LEU A 98 -8.99 -0.43 7.97
C LEU A 98 -8.66 -1.69 8.77
N GLY A 99 -7.78 -1.60 9.78
CA GLY A 99 -7.55 -2.66 10.76
C GLY A 99 -6.58 -3.76 10.33
N PHE A 100 -5.82 -3.57 9.25
CA PHE A 100 -4.76 -4.48 8.82
C PHE A 100 -3.45 -3.73 8.60
N LEU A 101 -2.35 -4.49 8.63
CA LEU A 101 -1.01 -4.06 8.26
C LEU A 101 -0.47 -5.03 7.21
N LEU A 102 0.01 -4.50 6.10
CA LEU A 102 0.75 -5.26 5.10
C LEU A 102 2.23 -5.15 5.42
N GLU A 103 2.91 -6.28 5.49
CA GLU A 103 4.37 -6.34 5.42
C GLU A 103 4.76 -6.86 4.04
N ILE A 104 5.57 -6.09 3.32
CA ILE A 104 5.90 -6.35 1.93
C ILE A 104 7.42 -6.46 1.79
N PRO A 105 7.96 -7.62 1.37
CA PRO A 105 9.39 -7.76 1.17
C PRO A 105 9.85 -6.88 -0.01
N VAL A 106 11.04 -6.31 0.10
CA VAL A 106 11.67 -5.46 -0.93
C VAL A 106 12.95 -6.12 -1.40
N MET A 107 13.09 -6.29 -2.71
CA MET A 107 14.23 -6.99 -3.32
C MET A 107 14.83 -6.19 -4.48
N LEU A 108 16.13 -6.41 -4.71
CA LEU A 108 16.77 -5.98 -5.95
C LEU A 108 16.34 -6.90 -7.10
N PRO A 109 15.85 -6.34 -8.21
CA PRO A 109 15.51 -7.15 -9.38
C PRO A 109 16.78 -7.75 -10.01
N VAL A 110 16.67 -8.99 -10.48
CA VAL A 110 17.70 -9.61 -11.33
C VAL A 110 17.81 -8.89 -12.68
N THR A 111 16.68 -8.36 -13.18
CA THR A 111 16.56 -7.63 -14.46
C THR A 111 16.94 -6.14 -14.37
N ARG A 112 17.84 -5.77 -13.47
CA ARG A 112 18.30 -4.39 -13.25
C ARG A 112 18.97 -3.77 -14.50
N GLY A 113 18.73 -2.48 -14.73
CA GLY A 113 19.35 -1.69 -15.82
C GLY A 113 18.63 -1.72 -17.17
N LEU A 114 17.38 -2.21 -17.21
CA LEU A 114 16.54 -2.22 -18.43
C LEU A 114 15.68 -0.96 -18.62
N LEU A 115 15.59 -0.11 -17.60
CA LEU A 115 14.74 1.09 -17.55
C LEU A 115 15.59 2.35 -17.37
#